data_AF-X1UG32-F1
#
_entry.id   AF-X1UG32-F1
#
_cell.length_a   1.000
_cell.length_b   1.000
_cell.length_c   1.000
_cell.angle_alpha   90.00
_cell.angle_beta   90.00
_cell.angle_gamma   90.00
#
_symmetry.space_group_name_H-M   'P 1'
#
loop_
_entity.id
_entity.type
_entity.pdbx_description
1 polymer ?
#
loop_
_entity_poly.entity_id
_entity_poly.type
_entity_poly.pdbx_seq_one_letter_code
_entity_poly.pdbx_strand_id
1 'polypeptide(L)'
;MDYFKYFKLEGEASKTVYDDGLTSSAEAPKRLKSIMINVARRYGNKIQGWLEREKVFELPDHLIDTQQWAEATVSPLSMNVLNEIPVGVDMPVGSTFKVALESGTTESDLYGAYRYEIIS
;
A
#
# COMPACT_ATOMS: atom_id res chain seq x y z
N MET A 1 10.76 -4.41 -17.57
CA MET A 1 9.62 -5.34 -17.34
C MET A 1 8.97 -4.96 -16.04
N ASP A 2 7.64 -4.92 -16.00
CA ASP A 2 6.90 -4.58 -14.78
C ASP A 2 6.66 -5.84 -13.95
N TYR A 3 6.92 -5.74 -12.66
CA TYR A 3 6.71 -6.77 -11.66
C TYR A 3 5.70 -6.28 -10.63
N PHE A 4 4.99 -7.23 -10.02
CA PHE A 4 3.97 -6.97 -9.02
C PHE A 4 4.26 -7.79 -7.77
N LYS A 5 4.35 -7.12 -6.61
CA LYS A 5 4.43 -7.79 -5.30
C LYS A 5 3.15 -7.50 -4.54
N TYR A 6 2.33 -8.53 -4.34
CA TYR A 6 1.14 -8.47 -3.50
C TYR A 6 1.51 -8.22 -2.03
N PHE A 7 0.64 -7.48 -1.34
CA PHE A 7 0.67 -7.35 0.12
C PHE A 7 -0.77 -7.34 0.67
N LYS A 8 -0.90 -7.84 1.90
CA LYS A 8 -2.07 -7.69 2.76
C LYS A 8 -1.61 -7.06 4.06
N LEU A 9 -2.37 -6.09 4.56
CA LEU A 9 -2.14 -5.45 5.83
C LEU A 9 -3.45 -5.52 6.62
N GLU A 10 -3.40 -6.22 7.76
CA GLU A 10 -4.50 -6.29 8.72
C GLU A 10 -4.34 -5.13 9.70
N GLY A 11 -5.26 -4.16 9.63
CA GLY A 11 -5.21 -3.00 10.51
C GLY A 11 -5.58 -3.38 11.95
N GLU A 12 -5.03 -2.65 12.91
CA GLU A 12 -5.40 -2.78 14.32
C GLU A 12 -6.00 -1.46 14.82
N ALA A 13 -7.05 -1.53 15.63
CA ALA A 13 -7.70 -0.36 16.19
C ALA A 13 -6.71 0.54 16.97
N SER A 14 -6.77 1.84 16.71
CA SER A 14 -5.95 2.91 17.31
C SER A 14 -4.44 2.72 17.11
N LYS A 15 -4.02 2.04 16.04
CA LYS A 15 -2.61 1.78 15.74
C LYS A 15 -2.27 2.06 14.28
N THR A 16 -0.97 2.30 14.06
CA THR A 16 -0.36 2.27 12.73
C THR A 16 0.29 0.92 12.53
N VAL A 17 -0.22 0.15 11.57
CA VAL A 17 0.35 -1.13 11.16
C VAL A 17 1.09 -0.93 9.84
N TYR A 18 2.20 -1.62 9.66
CA TYR A 18 3.04 -1.57 8.45
C TYR A 18 3.04 -2.93 7.78
N ASP A 19 3.13 -2.95 6.46
CA ASP A 19 3.39 -4.18 5.73
C ASP A 19 4.89 -4.58 5.78
N ASP A 20 5.21 -5.72 5.16
CA ASP A 20 6.58 -6.21 5.03
C ASP A 20 7.43 -5.33 4.10
N GLY A 21 6.80 -4.64 3.15
CA GLY A 21 7.42 -3.68 2.25
C GLY A 21 8.05 -4.29 0.99
N LEU A 22 8.55 -3.42 0.12
CA LEU A 22 9.36 -3.76 -1.04
C LEU A 22 10.81 -3.34 -0.77
N THR A 23 11.74 -4.30 -0.72
CA THR A 23 13.17 -4.00 -0.50
C THR A 23 13.96 -4.03 -1.81
N SER A 24 14.81 -3.05 -2.04
CA SER A 24 15.75 -2.98 -3.17
C SER A 24 17.10 -3.58 -2.75
N SER A 25 17.70 -4.46 -3.57
CA SER A 25 19.02 -5.07 -3.27
C SER A 25 20.02 -4.78 -4.38
N ALA A 26 21.31 -5.08 -4.16
CA ALA A 26 22.35 -4.83 -5.15
C ALA A 26 22.19 -5.74 -6.38
N GLU A 27 21.69 -6.95 -6.18
CA GLU A 27 21.44 -7.96 -7.21
C GLU A 27 20.14 -7.70 -7.97
N ALA A 28 19.20 -6.99 -7.36
CA ALA A 28 17.93 -6.61 -7.95
C ALA A 28 17.56 -5.18 -7.51
N PRO A 29 18.18 -4.16 -8.12
CA PRO A 29 17.84 -2.77 -7.84
C PRO A 29 16.44 -2.50 -8.38
N LYS A 30 15.60 -1.82 -7.59
CA LYS A 30 14.19 -1.62 -7.92
C LYS A 30 13.84 -0.15 -8.09
N ARG A 31 13.01 0.15 -9.09
CA ARG A 31 12.26 1.40 -9.17
C ARG A 31 10.80 1.11 -8.87
N LEU A 32 10.26 1.76 -7.84
CA LEU A 32 8.85 1.69 -7.51
C LEU A 32 8.08 2.67 -8.41
N LYS A 33 7.21 2.15 -9.28
CA LYS A 33 6.39 2.97 -10.17
C LYS A 33 5.16 3.48 -9.44
N SER A 34 4.43 2.55 -8.83
CA SER A 34 3.14 2.85 -8.21
C SER A 34 2.73 1.77 -7.22
N ILE A 35 1.70 2.09 -6.45
CA ILE A 35 1.08 1.19 -5.48
C ILE A 35 -0.40 1.12 -5.81
N MET A 36 -0.91 -0.08 -6.03
CA MET A 36 -2.34 -0.32 -6.18
C MET A 36 -2.91 -0.70 -4.83
N ILE A 37 -4.02 -0.08 -4.44
CA ILE A 37 -4.59 -0.26 -3.11
C ILE A 37 -6.12 -0.41 -3.13
N ASN A 38 -6.62 -1.26 -2.24
CA ASN A 38 -8.04 -1.39 -1.95
C ASN A 38 -8.23 -1.56 -0.45
N VAL A 39 -9.21 -0.86 0.10
CA VAL A 39 -9.55 -0.90 1.52
C VAL A 39 -10.83 -1.72 1.72
N ALA A 40 -10.84 -2.61 2.71
CA ALA A 40 -12.01 -3.41 3.05
C ALA A 40 -13.18 -2.56 3.56
N ARG A 41 -12.88 -1.63 4.46
CA ARG A 41 -13.86 -0.73 5.08
C ARG A 41 -13.31 0.68 5.24
N ARG A 42 -14.12 1.68 4.94
CA ARG A 42 -13.73 3.10 5.02
C ARG A 42 -14.20 3.66 6.35
N TYR A 43 -13.27 3.87 7.28
CA TYR A 43 -13.55 4.37 8.64
C TYR A 43 -12.77 5.65 8.96
N GLY A 44 -12.29 6.37 7.95
CA GLY A 44 -11.46 7.56 8.13
C GLY A 44 -10.02 7.22 8.49
N ASN A 45 -9.56 6.03 8.09
CA ASN A 45 -8.19 5.59 8.28
C ASN A 45 -7.25 6.37 7.35
N LYS A 46 -5.97 6.47 7.73
CA LYS A 46 -4.95 7.08 6.88
C LYS A 46 -4.06 6.00 6.29
N ILE A 47 -3.95 6.02 4.96
CA ILE A 47 -3.05 5.17 4.21
C ILE A 47 -1.78 5.97 3.96
N GLN A 48 -0.63 5.40 4.32
CA GLN A 48 0.65 6.08 4.26
C GLN A 48 1.65 5.26 3.45
N GLY A 49 2.50 5.94 2.69
CA GLY A 49 3.66 5.35 2.04
C GLY A 49 4.94 5.88 2.66
N TRP A 50 5.85 4.98 3.02
CA TRP A 50 7.09 5.31 3.70
C TRP A 50 8.28 4.76 2.93
N LEU A 51 9.26 5.60 2.63
CA LEU A 51 10.59 5.16 2.22
C LEU A 51 11.50 5.28 3.44
N GLU A 52 11.89 4.14 4.02
CA GLU A 52 12.59 4.10 5.31
C GLU A 52 11.83 4.86 6.42
N ARG A 53 12.29 6.07 6.77
CA ARG A 53 11.71 6.94 7.81
C ARG A 53 11.02 8.16 7.22
N GLU A 54 11.04 8.31 5.91
CA GLU A 54 10.43 9.44 5.21
C GLU A 54 9.03 9.07 4.75
N LYS A 55 8.03 9.85 5.17
CA LYS A 55 6.65 9.69 4.69
C LYS A 55 6.55 10.33 3.32
N VAL A 56 6.39 9.50 2.29
CA VAL A 56 6.31 9.91 0.88
C VAL A 56 4.90 10.38 0.52
N PHE A 57 3.86 9.74 1.07
CA PHE A 57 2.48 10.19 0.91
C PHE A 57 1.62 9.83 2.12
N GLU A 58 0.50 10.55 2.24
CA GLU A 58 -0.59 10.24 3.16
C GLU A 58 -1.91 10.53 2.46
N LEU A 59 -2.83 9.58 2.50
CA LEU A 59 -4.15 9.69 1.88
C LEU A 59 -5.22 9.13 2.83
N PRO A 60 -6.35 9.82 3.02
CA PRO A 60 -7.48 9.24 3.72
C PRO A 60 -8.13 8.12 2.90
N ASP A 61 -8.55 7.05 3.57
CA ASP A 61 -9.20 5.88 2.97
C ASP A 61 -10.49 6.19 2.20
N HIS A 62 -11.17 7.28 2.55
CA HIS A 62 -12.38 7.75 1.87
C HIS A 62 -12.15 8.14 0.41
N LEU A 63 -10.91 8.49 0.02
CA LEU A 63 -10.58 8.78 -1.38
C LEU A 63 -10.39 7.52 -2.22
N ILE A 64 -10.33 6.34 -1.58
CA ILE A 64 -10.15 5.08 -2.27
C ILE A 64 -11.51 4.51 -2.62
N ASP A 65 -11.77 4.33 -3.91
CA ASP A 65 -13.05 3.84 -4.36
C ASP A 65 -13.07 2.30 -4.41
N THR A 66 -13.52 1.70 -3.31
CA THR A 66 -13.72 0.25 -3.15
C THR A 66 -15.18 -0.11 -2.95
N GLN A 67 -15.58 -1.34 -3.22
CA GLN A 67 -16.94 -1.76 -2.92
C GLN A 67 -17.21 -1.55 -1.42
N GLN A 68 -18.20 -0.70 -1.11
CA GLN A 68 -18.39 -0.09 0.21
C GLN A 68 -18.71 -1.11 1.33
N TRP A 69 -18.87 -2.40 1.00
CA TRP A 69 -19.34 -3.46 1.91
C TRP A 69 -18.68 -4.83 1.60
N ALA A 70 -17.35 -4.90 1.67
CA ALA A 70 -16.69 -6.19 1.74
C ALA A 70 -16.83 -6.74 3.17
N GLU A 71 -17.54 -7.86 3.33
CA GLU A 71 -17.52 -8.62 4.59
C GLU A 71 -16.07 -9.01 4.91
N ALA A 72 -15.73 -9.24 6.19
CA ALA A 72 -14.34 -9.57 6.58
C ALA A 72 -13.81 -10.85 5.90
N THR A 73 -14.71 -11.72 5.42
CA THR A 73 -14.42 -12.96 4.69
C THR A 73 -14.30 -12.77 3.18
N VAL A 74 -14.58 -11.58 2.65
CA VAL A 74 -14.59 -11.27 1.23
C VAL A 74 -13.54 -10.19 0.94
N SER A 75 -12.62 -10.47 0.01
CA SER A 75 -11.66 -9.45 -0.40
C SER A 75 -12.36 -8.26 -1.06
N PRO A 76 -12.03 -7.01 -0.69
CA PRO A 76 -12.63 -5.85 -1.31
C PRO A 76 -12.32 -5.80 -2.81
N LEU A 77 -13.35 -5.57 -3.62
CA LEU A 77 -13.22 -5.28 -5.03
C LEU A 77 -13.14 -3.77 -5.23
N SER A 78 -12.28 -3.30 -6.12
CA SER A 78 -12.28 -1.89 -6.53
C SER A 78 -13.54 -1.63 -7.36
N MET A 79 -14.27 -0.55 -7.05
CA MET A 79 -15.40 -0.11 -7.91
C MET A 79 -14.91 0.69 -9.12
N ASN A 80 -13.71 1.24 -9.03
CA ASN A 80 -12.95 1.72 -10.17
C ASN A 80 -12.09 0.59 -10.76
N VAL A 81 -11.66 0.77 -12.02
CA VAL A 81 -10.77 -0.21 -12.67
C VAL A 81 -9.40 -0.27 -11.98
N LEU A 82 -8.96 0.82 -11.32
CA LEU A 82 -7.67 0.88 -10.64
C LEU A 82 -7.56 2.06 -9.66
N ASN A 83 -7.34 1.80 -8.37
CA ASN A 83 -6.87 2.80 -7.40
C ASN A 83 -5.33 2.72 -7.34
N GLU A 84 -4.65 3.39 -8.28
CA GLU A 84 -3.20 3.40 -8.41
C GLU A 84 -2.62 4.74 -7.93
N ILE A 85 -1.73 4.69 -6.94
CA ILE A 85 -0.98 5.85 -6.47
C ILE A 85 0.37 5.85 -7.18
N PRO A 86 0.64 6.81 -8.09
CA PRO A 86 1.96 6.96 -8.68
C PRO A 86 2.94 7.44 -7.61
N VAL A 87 4.07 6.74 -7.50
CA VAL A 87 5.17 7.11 -6.58
C VAL A 87 6.38 7.54 -7.39
N GLY A 88 6.79 6.71 -8.37
CA GLY A 88 7.84 7.04 -9.33
C GLY A 88 9.22 7.28 -8.71
N VAL A 89 9.65 6.42 -7.78
CA VAL A 89 10.91 6.59 -7.03
C VAL A 89 11.88 5.45 -7.32
N ASP A 90 13.14 5.81 -7.58
CA ASP A 90 14.27 4.89 -7.66
C ASP A 90 14.68 4.53 -6.24
N MET A 91 14.56 3.25 -5.88
CA MET A 91 14.83 2.83 -4.51
C MET A 91 16.33 2.61 -4.32
N PRO A 92 16.99 3.36 -3.41
CA PRO A 92 18.38 3.11 -3.09
C PRO A 92 18.60 1.64 -2.71
N VAL A 93 19.75 1.07 -3.08
CA VAL A 93 20.09 -0.30 -2.71
C VAL A 93 20.13 -0.42 -1.18
N GLY A 94 19.46 -1.44 -0.66
CA GLY A 94 19.29 -1.67 0.78
C GLY A 94 18.08 -0.96 1.39
N SER A 95 17.37 -0.10 0.64
CA SER A 95 16.17 0.57 1.14
C SER A 95 14.91 -0.29 1.00
N THR A 96 13.95 -0.03 1.87
CA THR A 96 12.62 -0.64 1.89
C THR A 96 11.55 0.43 1.86
N PHE A 97 10.62 0.28 0.92
CA PHE A 97 9.39 1.06 0.88
C PHE A 97 8.28 0.26 1.55
N LYS A 98 7.56 0.88 2.49
CA LYS A 98 6.45 0.26 3.22
C LYS A 98 5.16 1.02 3.02
N VAL A 99 4.06 0.29 2.99
CA VAL A 99 2.71 0.83 3.10
C VAL A 99 2.24 0.62 4.52
N ALA A 100 1.62 1.65 5.09
CA ALA A 100 1.07 1.62 6.43
C ALA A 100 -0.40 2.04 6.43
N LEU A 101 -1.15 1.48 7.39
CA LEU A 101 -2.51 1.87 7.69
C LEU A 101 -2.57 2.36 9.13
N GLU A 102 -2.86 3.64 9.31
CA GLU A 102 -3.19 4.24 10.60
C GLU A 102 -4.70 4.16 10.78
N SER A 103 -5.15 3.24 11.62
CA SER A 103 -6.57 3.02 11.87
C SER A 103 -7.07 3.88 13.02
N GLY A 104 -8.30 4.37 12.88
CA GLY A 104 -9.05 5.00 13.96
C GLY A 104 -9.51 3.98 15.01
N THR A 105 -10.70 4.14 15.56
CA THR A 105 -11.24 3.20 16.58
C THR A 105 -11.70 1.86 16.01
N THR A 106 -11.95 1.79 14.69
CA THR A 106 -12.41 0.57 14.02
C THR A 106 -11.31 0.07 13.08
N GLU A 107 -11.00 -1.22 13.18
CA GLU A 107 -10.04 -1.89 12.31
C GLU A 107 -10.54 -1.97 10.86
N SER A 108 -9.59 -1.99 9.92
CA SER A 108 -9.85 -2.22 8.51
C SER A 108 -8.62 -2.87 7.87
N ASP A 109 -8.85 -3.64 6.83
CA ASP A 109 -7.79 -4.28 6.08
C ASP A 109 -7.47 -3.48 4.81
N LEU A 110 -6.18 -3.47 4.47
CA LEU A 110 -5.66 -2.90 3.24
C LEU A 110 -5.06 -4.02 2.39
N TYR A 111 -5.48 -4.08 1.13
CA TYR A 111 -5.02 -5.02 0.13
C TYR A 111 -4.35 -4.25 -0.99
N GLY A 112 -3.25 -4.75 -1.52
CA GLY A 112 -2.60 -4.05 -2.60
C GLY A 112 -1.47 -4.82 -3.26
N ALA A 113 -0.82 -4.13 -4.19
CA ALA A 113 0.41 -4.60 -4.77
C ALA A 113 1.32 -3.44 -5.15
N TYR A 114 2.62 -3.63 -4.95
CA TYR A 114 3.66 -2.77 -5.49
C TYR A 114 3.86 -3.09 -6.96
N ARG A 115 3.78 -2.07 -7.82
CA ARG A 115 4.22 -2.17 -9.22
C ARG A 115 5.62 -1.57 -9.33
N TYR A 116 6.58 -2.39 -9.71
CA TYR A 116 7.99 -1.98 -9.76
C TYR A 116 8.67 -2.54 -11.01
N GLU A 117 9.81 -1.96 -11.35
CA GLU A 117 10.74 -2.52 -12.34
C GLU A 117 12.08 -2.83 -11.68
N ILE A 118 12.76 -3.85 -12.18
CA ILE A 118 14.16 -4.10 -11.84
C ILE A 118 14.99 -3.30 -12.84
N ILE A 119 15.82 -2.40 -12.33
CA ILE A 119 16.71 -1.56 -13.13
C ILE A 119 18.11 -2.19 -13.11
N SER A 120 18.77 -2.20 -14.27
CA SER A 120 20.15 -2.67 -14.44
C SER A 120 21.13 -1.51 -14.45
#